data_AF-A0A346SHV7-F1
#
_entry.id   AF-A0A346SHV7-F1
#
_cell.length_a   1.000
_cell.length_b   1.000
_cell.length_c   1.000
_cell.angle_alpha   90.00
_cell.angle_beta   90.00
_cell.angle_gamma   90.00
#
_symmetry.space_group_name_H-M   'P 1'
#
loop_
_entity.id
_entity.type
_entity.pdbx_description
1 polymer ?
#
loop_
_entity_poly.entity_id
_entity_poly.type
_entity_poly.pdbx_seq_one_letter_code
_entity_poly.pdbx_strand_id
1 'polypeptide(L)'
;MIDDEPQPAVYYDKHEIWTPDPTAADMQVYETFASAVVELVQVLDDNKLMLSRDVYARFFASLLHLSRMLGEYEDGWNGGDGA
;
A
#
# COMPACT_ATOMS: atom_id res chain seq x y z
N MET A 1 15.39 25.32 -0.48
CA MET A 1 14.48 24.45 -1.26
C MET A 1 13.47 23.96 -0.27
N ILE A 2 12.21 24.37 -0.43
CA ILE A 2 11.13 23.92 0.43
C ILE A 2 10.87 22.47 -0.01
N ASP A 3 11.01 21.53 0.93
CA ASP A 3 10.51 20.16 0.78
C ASP A 3 8.99 20.24 0.72
N ASP A 4 8.46 20.56 -0.46
CA ASP A 4 7.03 20.46 -0.79
C ASP A 4 6.68 19.01 -1.16
N GLU A 5 7.21 18.02 -0.41
CA GLU A 5 6.60 16.71 -0.42
C GLU A 5 5.26 16.85 0.33
N PRO A 6 4.12 16.56 -0.33
CA PRO A 6 2.82 16.71 0.31
C PRO A 6 2.78 15.79 1.53
N GLN A 7 2.86 16.37 2.74
CA GLN A 7 2.67 15.61 3.98
C GLN A 7 1.20 15.21 4.04
N PRO A 8 0.86 13.93 3.78
CA PRO A 8 -0.53 13.51 3.60
C PRO A 8 -1.34 13.83 4.87
N ALA A 9 -0.76 13.58 6.04
CA ALA A 9 -1.38 13.82 7.34
C ALA A 9 -1.89 15.26 7.51
N VAL A 10 -1.08 16.27 7.18
CA VAL A 10 -1.42 17.69 7.44
C VAL A 10 -2.57 18.19 6.55
N TYR A 11 -2.67 17.69 5.30
CA TYR A 11 -3.78 18.04 4.42
C TYR A 11 -5.09 17.42 4.92
N TYR A 12 -5.07 16.17 5.37
CA TYR A 12 -6.29 15.47 5.76
C TYR A 12 -6.76 15.79 7.19
N ASP A 13 -5.84 16.06 8.14
CA ASP A 13 -6.16 16.49 9.51
C ASP A 13 -6.94 17.81 9.53
N LYS A 14 -6.62 18.72 8.61
CA LYS A 14 -7.27 20.03 8.51
C LYS A 14 -8.72 19.96 8.03
N HIS A 15 -9.14 18.85 7.45
CA HIS A 15 -10.45 18.70 6.82
C HIS A 15 -11.39 17.73 7.55
N GLU A 16 -11.00 17.16 8.71
CA GLU A 16 -11.84 16.26 9.53
C GLU A 16 -12.56 15.16 8.72
N ILE A 17 -11.92 14.62 7.68
CA ILE A 17 -12.56 13.68 6.73
C ILE A 17 -12.46 12.22 7.22
N TRP A 18 -11.73 11.95 8.30
CA TRP A 18 -11.51 10.59 8.82
C TRP A 18 -12.42 10.27 9.99
N THR A 19 -12.99 9.06 10.00
CA THR A 19 -13.49 8.42 11.22
C THR A 19 -12.29 7.85 11.99
N PRO A 20 -12.22 8.01 13.32
CA PRO A 20 -11.07 7.57 14.11
C PRO A 20 -10.90 6.05 14.14
N ASP A 21 -11.98 5.31 13.90
CA ASP A 21 -11.99 3.86 13.89
C ASP A 21 -12.13 3.33 12.46
N PRO A 22 -11.37 2.27 12.10
CA PRO A 22 -11.56 1.60 10.83
C PRO A 22 -12.99 1.05 10.70
N THR A 23 -13.61 1.34 9.57
CA THR A 23 -14.93 0.83 9.21
C THR A 23 -14.81 -0.40 8.29
N ALA A 24 -15.93 -1.10 8.07
CA ALA A 24 -15.98 -2.19 7.10
C ALA A 24 -15.60 -1.74 5.67
N ALA A 25 -15.81 -0.46 5.33
CA ALA A 25 -15.40 0.09 4.04
C ALA A 25 -13.87 0.22 3.94
N ASP A 26 -13.19 0.60 5.03
CA ASP A 26 -11.73 0.67 5.08
C ASP A 26 -11.11 -0.71 4.88
N MET A 27 -11.70 -1.75 5.51
CA MET A 27 -11.27 -3.13 5.35
C MET A 27 -11.45 -3.62 3.90
N GLN A 28 -12.60 -3.31 3.30
CA GLN A 28 -12.87 -3.68 1.91
C GLN A 28 -11.89 -3.00 0.93
N VAL A 29 -11.61 -1.71 1.12
CA VAL A 29 -10.64 -0.98 0.31
C VAL A 29 -9.24 -1.56 0.50
N TYR A 30 -8.85 -1.80 1.75
CA TYR A 30 -7.57 -2.38 2.10
C TYR A 30 -7.35 -3.76 1.45
N GLU A 31 -8.30 -4.68 1.60
CA GLU A 31 -8.26 -6.02 0.97
C GLU A 31 -8.17 -5.93 -0.56
N THR A 32 -8.92 -5.00 -1.16
CA THR A 32 -8.88 -4.75 -2.61
C THR A 32 -7.49 -4.31 -3.06
N PHE A 33 -6.86 -3.38 -2.33
CA PHE A 33 -5.50 -2.93 -2.62
C PHE A 33 -4.47 -4.05 -2.43
N ALA A 34 -4.58 -4.84 -1.37
CA ALA A 34 -3.71 -5.98 -1.12
C ALA A 34 -3.79 -7.02 -2.26
N SER A 35 -5.00 -7.35 -2.71
CA SER A 35 -5.20 -8.23 -3.87
C SER A 35 -4.61 -7.66 -5.15
N ALA A 36 -4.83 -6.36 -5.43
CA ALA A 36 -4.31 -5.71 -6.62
C ALA A 36 -2.77 -5.69 -6.68
N VAL A 37 -2.08 -5.57 -5.54
CA VAL A 37 -0.61 -5.66 -5.51
C VAL A 37 -0.13 -7.03 -5.99
N VAL A 38 -0.82 -8.11 -5.61
CA VAL A 38 -0.50 -9.48 -6.08
C VAL A 38 -0.69 -9.59 -7.60
N GLU A 39 -1.80 -9.07 -8.13
CA GLU A 39 -2.07 -9.05 -9.56
C GLU A 39 -1.00 -8.26 -10.34
N LEU A 40 -0.55 -7.12 -9.81
CA LEU A 40 0.49 -6.31 -10.43
C LEU A 40 1.85 -7.02 -10.44
N VAL A 41 2.18 -7.80 -9.41
CA VAL A 41 3.38 -8.65 -9.40
C VAL A 41 3.30 -9.72 -10.49
N GLN A 42 2.14 -10.36 -10.67
CA GLN A 42 1.94 -11.35 -11.73
C GLN A 42 2.11 -10.74 -13.12
N VAL A 43 1.51 -9.58 -13.38
CA VAL A 43 1.68 -8.85 -14.64
C VAL A 43 3.16 -8.52 -14.89
N LEU A 44 3.89 -8.10 -13.85
CA LEU A 44 5.31 -7.79 -13.96
C LEU A 44 6.13 -9.05 -14.32
N ASP A 45 5.83 -10.19 -13.69
CA ASP A 45 6.52 -11.45 -13.94
C ASP A 45 6.24 -12.03 -15.33
N ASP A 46 4.99 -11.95 -15.80
CA ASP A 46 4.60 -12.40 -17.14
C ASP A 46 5.31 -11.61 -18.25
N ASN A 47 5.61 -10.34 -18.00
CA ASN A 47 6.23 -9.44 -18.97
C ASN A 47 7.74 -9.25 -18.76
N LYS A 48 8.38 -9.97 -17.83
CA LYS A 48 9.79 -9.76 -17.45
C LYS A 48 10.79 -9.81 -18.60
N LEU A 49 10.52 -10.61 -19.64
CA LEU A 49 11.39 -10.75 -20.81
C LEU A 49 11.26 -9.58 -21.80
N MET A 50 10.18 -8.81 -21.71
CA MET A 50 9.92 -7.63 -22.54
C MET A 50 10.42 -6.33 -21.89
N LEU A 51 10.83 -6.40 -20.62
CA LEU A 51 11.30 -5.27 -19.83
C LEU A 51 12.82 -5.24 -19.74
N SER A 52 13.37 -4.03 -19.59
CA SER A 52 14.77 -3.91 -19.17
C SER A 52 14.91 -4.35 -17.71
N ARG A 53 16.09 -4.90 -17.36
CA ARG A 53 16.37 -5.37 -16.00
C ARG A 53 16.17 -4.26 -14.94
N ASP A 54 16.56 -3.03 -15.24
CA ASP A 54 16.42 -1.90 -14.30
C ASP A 54 14.95 -1.56 -14.06
N VAL A 55 14.14 -1.52 -15.11
CA VAL A 55 12.70 -1.23 -15.00
C VAL A 55 11.99 -2.31 -14.20
N TYR A 56 12.26 -3.59 -14.50
CA TYR A 56 11.70 -4.71 -13.73
C TYR A 56 12.10 -4.63 -12.25
N ALA A 57 13.38 -4.41 -11.95
CA ALA A 57 13.88 -4.35 -10.58
C ALA A 57 13.22 -3.22 -9.76
N ARG A 58 13.02 -2.04 -10.35
CA ARG A 58 12.37 -0.90 -9.68
C ARG A 58 10.90 -1.18 -9.38
N PHE A 59 10.15 -1.70 -10.35
CA PHE A 59 8.75 -2.04 -10.13
C PHE A 59 8.59 -3.16 -9.10
N PHE A 60 9.39 -4.21 -9.21
CA PHE A 60 9.35 -5.33 -8.28
C PHE A 60 9.68 -4.88 -6.84
N ALA A 61 10.73 -4.08 -6.66
CA ALA A 61 11.08 -3.56 -5.34
C ALA A 61 9.97 -2.68 -4.73
N SER A 62 9.30 -1.86 -5.56
CA SER A 62 8.21 -1.00 -5.13
C SER A 62 6.97 -1.82 -4.71
N LEU A 63 6.61 -2.83 -5.49
CA LEU A 63 5.50 -3.73 -5.18
C LEU A 63 5.78 -4.58 -3.92
N LEU A 64 7.03 -5.05 -3.75
CA LEU A 64 7.45 -5.77 -2.55
C LEU A 64 7.39 -4.89 -1.29
N HIS A 65 7.75 -3.61 -1.42
CA HIS A 65 7.61 -2.66 -0.32
C HIS A 65 6.15 -2.44 0.05
N LEU A 66 5.27 -2.25 -0.95
CA LEU A 66 3.83 -2.13 -0.74
C LEU A 66 3.24 -3.37 -0.09
N SER A 67 3.57 -4.58 -0.58
CA SER A 67 3.06 -5.83 0.01
C SER A 67 3.46 -5.98 1.47
N ARG A 68 4.66 -5.53 1.84
CA ARG A 68 5.13 -5.55 3.23
C ARG A 68 4.36 -4.55 4.11
N MET A 69 4.21 -3.30 3.66
CA MET A 69 3.46 -2.30 4.43
C MET A 69 2.01 -2.71 4.65
N LEU A 70 1.41 -3.33 3.63
CA LEU A 70 0.08 -3.92 3.74
C LEU A 70 0.13 -5.06 4.78
N GLY A 71 0.93 -6.11 4.60
CA GLY A 71 1.00 -7.21 5.58
C GLY A 71 1.21 -6.76 7.04
N GLU A 72 2.08 -5.78 7.29
CA GLU A 72 2.28 -5.20 8.64
C GLU A 72 1.03 -4.51 9.20
N TYR A 73 0.20 -3.87 8.35
CA TYR A 73 -1.08 -3.28 8.75
C TYR A 73 -2.16 -4.34 9.01
N GLU A 74 -2.21 -5.40 8.21
CA GLU A 74 -3.09 -6.55 8.43
C GLU A 74 -2.78 -7.26 9.76
N ASP A 75 -1.49 -7.46 10.06
CA ASP A 75 -1.04 -8.01 11.34
C ASP A 75 -1.42 -7.10 12.52
N GLY A 76 -1.31 -5.78 12.34
CA GLY A 76 -1.72 -4.78 13.34
C GLY A 76 -3.24 -4.76 13.58
N TRP A 77 -4.04 -5.01 12.55
CA TRP A 77 -5.49 -5.11 12.64
C TRP A 77 -5.91 -6.41 13.36
N ASN A 78 -5.32 -7.55 12.99
CA ASN A 78 -5.67 -8.87 13.53
C ASN A 78 -5.03 -9.16 14.90
N GLY A 79 -3.97 -8.42 15.28
CA GLY A 79 -3.24 -8.57 16.55
C GLY A 79 -3.82 -7.77 17.73
N GLY A 80 -4.89 -6.99 17.53
CA GLY A 80 -5.48 -6.11 18.55
C GLY A 80 -6.31 -6.79 19.64
N ASP A 81 -6.64 -8.09 19.51
CA ASP A 81 -7.44 -8.86 20.48
C ASP A 81 -6.58 -9.59 21.54
N GLY A 82 -5.43 -9.03 21.92
CA GLY A 82 -4.46 -9.73 22.76
C GLY A 82 -3.55 -8.86 23.63
N ALA A 83 -4.04 -7.78 24.24
CA ALA A 83 -3.37 -7.10 25.36
C ALA A 83 -4.37 -6.53 26.38
#